data_AF-A0A521YZ07-F1
#
_entry.id   AF-A0A521YZ07-F1
#
_cell.length_a   1.000
_cell.length_b   1.000
_cell.length_c   1.000
_cell.angle_alpha   90.00
_cell.angle_beta   90.00
_cell.angle_gamma   90.00
#
_symmetry.space_group_name_H-M   'P 1'
#
loop_
_entity.id
_entity.type
_entity.pdbx_description
1 polymer ?
#
loop_
_entity_poly.entity_id
_entity_poly.type
_entity_poly.pdbx_seq_one_letter_code
_entity_poly.pdbx_strand_id
1 'polypeptide(L)'
;MLPVAILAGGVASRLRPVTEKIPKALVEVAGKPFVFHQLEWLRGEGARKVVLCVGYLGDQIREVVGHGQQFGLAVDYSFDGEPLLGTGGALRKAMHKLGKDFFVLFGDSYLTCSLQDVERAYFKAGRSALMTVFKNDGKWDRSNVIFRDGRILRYDKKKSSSEMQYIDYGLNVLPASVLLAPELPDAFDLGDVLTGLSERGELAGYEVNQRFYEIGSHDGLKETDEFFSRRRK
;
A
#
# COMPACT_ATOMS: atom_id res chain seq x y z
N MET A 1 -8.06 -10.09 11.82
CA MET A 1 -7.56 -9.62 10.52
C MET A 1 -8.43 -8.48 10.04
N LEU A 2 -7.90 -7.27 10.16
CA LEU A 2 -8.48 -6.04 9.64
C LEU A 2 -8.69 -6.13 8.11
N PRO A 3 -9.68 -5.40 7.55
CA PRO A 3 -9.81 -5.22 6.11
C PRO A 3 -8.57 -4.56 5.51
N VAL A 4 -8.34 -4.81 4.21
CA VAL A 4 -7.19 -4.28 3.49
C VAL A 4 -7.66 -3.36 2.37
N ALA A 5 -7.19 -2.12 2.37
CA ALA A 5 -7.32 -1.21 1.24
C ALA A 5 -6.10 -1.36 0.31
N ILE A 6 -6.32 -1.55 -0.98
CA ILE A 6 -5.25 -1.48 -1.98
C ILE A 6 -5.43 -0.20 -2.80
N LEU A 7 -4.43 0.68 -2.78
CA LEU A 7 -4.39 1.91 -3.56
C LEU A 7 -3.96 1.62 -5.00
N ALA A 8 -4.92 1.52 -5.92
CA ALA A 8 -4.73 1.14 -7.31
C ALA A 8 -5.24 2.21 -8.32
N GLY A 9 -5.43 3.46 -7.88
CA GLY A 9 -6.02 4.52 -8.70
C GLY A 9 -5.07 5.44 -9.48
N GLY A 10 -3.75 5.32 -9.26
CA GLY A 10 -2.78 6.22 -9.88
C GLY A 10 -2.62 6.06 -11.39
N VAL A 11 -2.42 7.18 -12.09
CA VAL A 11 -2.03 7.18 -13.51
C VAL A 11 -0.59 6.69 -13.61
N ALA A 12 -0.38 5.51 -14.18
CA ALA A 12 0.91 4.84 -14.20
C ALA A 12 1.87 5.39 -15.27
N SER A 13 2.12 6.70 -15.23
CA SER A 13 2.85 7.47 -16.24
C SER A 13 4.27 6.98 -16.54
N ARG A 14 4.96 6.39 -15.56
CA ARG A 14 6.35 5.89 -15.68
C ARG A 14 6.49 4.62 -16.53
N LEU A 15 5.41 3.90 -16.76
CA LEU A 15 5.38 2.67 -17.58
C LEU A 15 4.65 2.86 -18.93
N ARG A 16 4.51 4.11 -19.37
CA ARG A 16 3.99 4.38 -20.72
C ARG A 16 4.96 3.81 -21.77
N PRO A 17 4.46 3.27 -22.90
CA PRO A 17 3.07 3.34 -23.36
C PRO A 17 2.14 2.21 -22.85
N VAL A 18 2.66 1.19 -22.17
CA VAL A 18 1.87 0.00 -21.75
C VAL A 18 0.64 0.40 -20.92
N THR A 19 0.83 1.37 -20.03
CA THR A 19 -0.19 1.80 -19.07
C THR A 19 -1.19 2.83 -19.59
N GLU A 20 -1.15 3.15 -20.89
CA GLU A 20 -2.20 3.97 -21.53
C GLU A 20 -3.49 3.18 -21.73
N LYS A 21 -3.38 1.86 -21.92
CA LYS A 21 -4.52 0.98 -22.24
C LYS A 21 -4.81 -0.05 -21.16
N ILE A 22 -3.82 -0.34 -20.31
CA ILE A 22 -3.88 -1.37 -19.27
C ILE A 22 -3.57 -0.71 -17.92
N PRO A 23 -4.46 -0.79 -16.91
CA PRO A 23 -4.13 -0.30 -15.58
C PRO A 23 -2.92 -1.06 -15.02
N LYS A 24 -2.06 -0.37 -14.27
CA LYS A 24 -0.81 -0.97 -13.74
C LYS A 24 -1.05 -2.27 -12.97
N ALA A 25 -2.15 -2.33 -12.20
CA ALA A 25 -2.57 -3.52 -11.46
C ALA A 25 -2.79 -4.77 -12.35
N LEU A 26 -3.05 -4.59 -13.64
CA LEU A 26 -3.25 -5.66 -14.63
C LEU A 26 -2.02 -5.91 -15.52
N VAL A 27 -0.90 -5.23 -15.29
CA VAL A 27 0.36 -5.58 -15.95
C VAL A 27 0.72 -7.03 -15.60
N GLU A 28 1.10 -7.78 -16.62
CA GLU A 28 1.44 -9.19 -16.47
C GLU A 28 2.78 -9.35 -15.74
N VAL A 29 2.79 -10.24 -14.75
CA VAL A 29 3.99 -10.64 -13.99
C VAL A 29 3.96 -12.15 -13.86
N ALA A 30 4.97 -12.81 -14.41
CA ALA A 30 5.05 -14.26 -14.54
C ALA A 30 3.76 -14.85 -15.10
N GLY A 31 3.22 -14.36 -16.22
CA GLY A 31 2.05 -14.95 -16.87
C GLY A 31 0.70 -14.74 -16.18
N LYS A 32 0.57 -13.81 -15.21
CA LYS A 32 -0.74 -13.39 -14.68
C LYS A 32 -0.76 -11.92 -14.24
N PRO A 33 -1.95 -11.28 -14.13
CA PRO A 33 -2.07 -9.90 -13.65
C PRO A 33 -1.41 -9.67 -12.29
N PHE A 34 -0.69 -8.56 -12.12
CA PHE A 34 0.03 -8.25 -10.87
C PHE A 34 -0.86 -8.31 -9.62
N VAL A 35 -2.07 -7.74 -9.71
CA VAL A 35 -3.04 -7.73 -8.61
C VAL A 35 -3.40 -9.14 -8.12
N PHE A 36 -3.29 -10.18 -8.96
CA PHE A 36 -3.56 -11.56 -8.54
C PHE A 36 -2.54 -12.03 -7.52
N HIS A 37 -1.26 -11.68 -7.70
CA HIS A 37 -0.21 -12.02 -6.74
C HIS A 37 -0.47 -11.34 -5.39
N GLN A 38 -0.91 -10.08 -5.39
CA GLN A 38 -1.26 -9.38 -4.15
C GLN A 38 -2.45 -10.04 -3.45
N LEU A 39 -3.52 -10.35 -4.18
CA LEU A 39 -4.73 -10.97 -3.61
C LEU A 39 -4.45 -12.38 -3.06
N GLU A 40 -3.66 -13.19 -3.76
CA GLU A 40 -3.25 -14.52 -3.28
C GLU A 40 -2.38 -14.43 -2.02
N TRP A 41 -1.42 -13.50 -1.99
CA TRP A 41 -0.62 -13.26 -0.80
C TRP A 41 -1.49 -12.84 0.39
N LEU A 42 -2.38 -11.86 0.20
CA LEU A 42 -3.31 -11.42 1.23
C LEU A 42 -4.19 -12.57 1.74
N ARG A 43 -4.67 -13.45 0.84
CA ARG A 43 -5.43 -14.64 1.26
C ARG A 43 -4.57 -15.60 2.08
N GLY A 44 -3.33 -15.83 1.68
CA GLY A 44 -2.35 -16.65 2.41
C GLY A 44 -2.08 -16.10 3.81
N GLU A 45 -1.99 -14.78 3.92
CA GLU A 45 -1.84 -14.02 5.16
C GLU A 45 -3.15 -13.87 5.96
N GLY A 46 -4.19 -14.64 5.62
CA GLY A 46 -5.41 -14.71 6.40
C GLY A 46 -6.38 -13.53 6.21
N ALA A 47 -6.12 -12.62 5.27
CA ALA A 47 -7.10 -11.60 4.90
C ALA A 47 -8.39 -12.25 4.35
N ARG A 48 -9.51 -11.53 4.52
CA ARG A 48 -10.83 -11.96 4.05
C ARG A 48 -11.56 -10.90 3.27
N LYS A 49 -11.30 -9.62 3.58
CA LYS A 49 -11.95 -8.47 2.95
C LYS A 49 -10.90 -7.53 2.37
N VAL A 50 -11.03 -7.22 1.10
CA VAL A 50 -10.17 -6.29 0.38
C VAL A 50 -11.04 -5.22 -0.29
N VAL A 51 -10.62 -3.97 -0.23
CA VAL A 51 -11.23 -2.86 -0.97
C VAL A 51 -10.18 -2.30 -1.93
N LEU A 52 -10.43 -2.45 -3.23
CA LEU A 52 -9.60 -1.86 -4.28
C LEU A 52 -10.03 -0.40 -4.49
N CYS A 53 -9.16 0.54 -4.11
CA CYS A 53 -9.34 1.96 -4.40
C CYS A 53 -8.83 2.23 -5.81
N VAL A 54 -9.74 2.31 -6.78
CA VAL A 54 -9.45 2.32 -8.21
C VAL A 54 -9.79 3.67 -8.82
N GLY A 55 -9.02 4.06 -9.82
CA GLY A 55 -9.16 5.33 -10.53
C GLY A 55 -9.34 5.06 -12.02
N TYR A 56 -8.47 5.67 -12.82
CA TYR A 56 -8.45 5.47 -14.28
C TYR A 56 -8.37 3.98 -14.64
N LEU A 57 -9.25 3.52 -15.54
CA LEU A 57 -9.42 2.12 -15.97
C LEU A 57 -9.82 1.14 -14.85
N GLY A 58 -10.40 1.62 -13.75
CA GLY A 58 -10.85 0.79 -12.64
C GLY A 58 -11.87 -0.29 -13.02
N ASP A 59 -12.71 -0.04 -14.04
CA ASP A 59 -13.67 -1.03 -14.53
C ASP A 59 -12.99 -2.28 -15.08
N GLN A 60 -11.83 -2.15 -15.75
CA GLN A 60 -11.05 -3.29 -16.23
C GLN A 60 -10.54 -4.15 -15.07
N ILE A 61 -10.09 -3.49 -13.98
CA ILE A 61 -9.66 -4.20 -12.77
C ILE A 61 -10.84 -4.99 -12.20
N ARG A 62 -12.03 -4.37 -12.12
CA ARG A 62 -13.25 -5.03 -11.63
C ARG A 62 -13.67 -6.21 -12.49
N GLU A 63 -13.58 -6.08 -13.81
CA GLU A 63 -13.91 -7.16 -14.76
C GLU A 63 -13.00 -8.38 -14.56
N VAL A 64 -11.70 -8.16 -14.39
CA VAL A 64 -10.70 -9.23 -14.25
C VAL A 64 -10.70 -9.86 -12.85
N VAL A 65 -10.87 -9.07 -11.79
CA VAL A 65 -10.82 -9.54 -10.39
C VAL A 65 -12.18 -10.06 -9.90
N GLY A 66 -13.28 -9.49 -10.37
CA GLY A 66 -14.64 -9.81 -9.93
C GLY A 66 -14.86 -9.49 -8.44
N HIS A 67 -15.69 -10.27 -7.75
CA HIS A 67 -15.90 -10.10 -6.30
C HIS A 67 -14.89 -10.88 -5.44
N GLY A 68 -13.81 -11.41 -6.05
CA GLY A 68 -12.70 -12.04 -5.33
C GLY A 68 -12.86 -13.52 -4.99
N GLN A 69 -13.94 -14.17 -5.42
CA GLN A 69 -14.23 -15.58 -5.07
C GLN A 69 -13.12 -16.53 -5.52
N GLN A 70 -12.52 -16.28 -6.70
CA GLN A 70 -11.39 -17.07 -7.21
C GLN A 70 -10.16 -17.03 -6.28
N PHE A 71 -10.04 -16.00 -5.43
CA PHE A 71 -8.97 -15.84 -4.44
C PHE A 71 -9.40 -16.25 -3.03
N GLY A 72 -10.65 -16.69 -2.84
CA GLY A 72 -11.23 -16.92 -1.51
C GLY A 72 -11.31 -15.65 -0.65
N LEU A 73 -11.51 -14.49 -1.30
CA LEU A 73 -11.65 -13.18 -0.68
C LEU A 73 -13.02 -12.56 -1.00
N ALA A 74 -13.47 -11.64 -0.17
CA ALA A 74 -14.51 -10.68 -0.50
C ALA A 74 -13.84 -9.38 -0.99
N VAL A 75 -13.90 -9.12 -2.29
CA VAL A 75 -13.33 -7.92 -2.91
C VAL A 75 -14.44 -6.93 -3.23
N ASP A 76 -14.28 -5.71 -2.73
CA ASP A 76 -15.12 -4.55 -3.03
C ASP A 76 -14.28 -3.45 -3.69
N TYR A 77 -14.94 -2.44 -4.26
CA TYR A 77 -14.31 -1.39 -5.05
C TYR A 77 -14.74 -0.01 -4.55
N SER A 78 -13.81 0.92 -4.52
CA SER A 78 -14.06 2.34 -4.34
C SER A 78 -13.46 3.08 -5.51
N PHE A 79 -14.32 3.66 -6.36
CA PHE A 79 -13.88 4.40 -7.53
C PHE A 79 -13.61 5.85 -7.15
N ASP A 80 -12.40 6.37 -7.41
CA ASP A 80 -12.00 7.74 -7.06
C ASP A 80 -12.91 8.77 -7.74
N GLY A 81 -13.28 8.53 -9.00
CA GLY A 81 -14.04 9.45 -9.84
C GLY A 81 -13.13 10.45 -10.58
N GLU A 82 -13.73 11.49 -11.16
CA GLU A 82 -13.03 12.62 -11.78
C GLU A 82 -13.42 13.92 -11.05
N PRO A 83 -12.47 14.69 -10.49
CA PRO A 83 -11.01 14.47 -10.50
C PRO A 83 -10.55 13.36 -9.53
N LEU A 84 -9.29 12.91 -9.70
CA LEU A 84 -8.65 11.98 -8.75
C LEU A 84 -8.49 12.62 -7.36
N LEU A 85 -8.68 11.82 -6.31
CA LEU A 85 -8.73 12.28 -4.92
C LEU A 85 -7.38 12.21 -4.18
N GLY A 86 -6.32 11.76 -4.85
CA GLY A 86 -5.08 11.39 -4.19
C GLY A 86 -5.23 10.16 -3.28
N THR A 87 -4.13 9.66 -2.75
CA THR A 87 -4.11 8.41 -1.98
C THR A 87 -4.91 8.51 -0.67
N GLY A 88 -4.86 9.66 0.00
CA GLY A 88 -5.61 9.88 1.23
C GLY A 88 -7.10 10.10 0.98
N GLY A 89 -7.46 10.88 -0.05
CA GLY A 89 -8.85 11.12 -0.41
C GLY A 89 -9.56 9.85 -0.92
N ALA A 90 -8.85 9.00 -1.67
CA ALA A 90 -9.32 7.69 -2.12
C ALA A 90 -9.68 6.78 -0.93
N LEU A 91 -8.79 6.70 0.06
CA LEU A 91 -9.05 5.96 1.30
C LEU A 91 -10.24 6.54 2.05
N ARG A 92 -10.32 7.87 2.20
CA ARG A 92 -11.44 8.55 2.86
C ARG A 92 -12.78 8.15 2.22
N LYS A 93 -12.86 8.15 0.89
CA LYS A 93 -14.06 7.71 0.17
C LYS A 93 -14.40 6.24 0.46
N ALA A 94 -13.40 5.38 0.55
CA ALA A 94 -13.54 3.94 0.77
C ALA A 94 -13.88 3.55 2.23
N MET A 95 -13.77 4.45 3.22
CA MET A 95 -13.81 4.09 4.64
C MET A 95 -15.08 3.37 5.09
N HIS A 96 -16.24 3.73 4.54
CA HIS A 96 -17.51 3.06 4.84
C HIS A 96 -17.48 1.56 4.51
N LYS A 97 -16.56 1.11 3.65
CA LYS A 97 -16.30 -0.30 3.31
C LYS A 97 -15.20 -0.92 4.19
N LEU A 98 -14.31 -0.12 4.79
CA LEU A 98 -13.12 -0.58 5.52
C LEU A 98 -13.36 -0.69 7.04
N GLY A 99 -14.29 0.06 7.60
CA GLY A 99 -14.57 0.04 9.04
C GLY A 99 -13.61 0.94 9.85
N LYS A 100 -13.44 0.62 11.14
CA LYS A 100 -12.72 1.50 12.07
C LYS A 100 -11.21 1.51 11.85
N ASP A 101 -10.59 0.34 11.71
CA ASP A 101 -9.14 0.17 11.55
C ASP A 101 -8.90 -0.74 10.36
N PHE A 102 -7.92 -0.41 9.51
CA PHE A 102 -7.66 -1.15 8.27
C PHE A 102 -6.19 -1.07 7.85
N PHE A 103 -5.77 -2.07 7.10
CA PHE A 103 -4.50 -2.05 6.39
C PHE A 103 -4.58 -1.19 5.14
N VAL A 104 -3.47 -0.55 4.78
CA VAL A 104 -3.27 0.14 3.51
C VAL A 104 -2.05 -0.47 2.82
N LEU A 105 -2.26 -0.89 1.57
CA LEU A 105 -1.26 -1.44 0.67
C LEU A 105 -1.21 -0.62 -0.62
N PHE A 106 -0.02 -0.34 -1.14
CA PHE A 106 0.13 0.29 -2.45
C PHE A 106 -0.02 -0.74 -3.58
N GLY A 107 -0.83 -0.41 -4.59
CA GLY A 107 -1.20 -1.33 -5.69
C GLY A 107 -0.09 -1.67 -6.67
N ASP A 108 1.10 -1.09 -6.50
CA ASP A 108 2.29 -1.39 -7.30
C ASP A 108 3.41 -2.06 -6.50
N SER A 109 3.18 -2.39 -5.23
CA SER A 109 4.14 -3.06 -4.37
C SER A 109 3.64 -4.45 -3.96
N TYR A 110 4.52 -5.45 -4.07
CA TYR A 110 4.32 -6.79 -3.55
C TYR A 110 5.19 -7.00 -2.33
N LEU A 111 4.55 -7.32 -1.21
CA LEU A 111 5.20 -7.45 0.09
C LEU A 111 5.31 -8.92 0.47
N THR A 112 6.17 -9.20 1.45
CA THR A 112 6.42 -10.57 1.94
C THR A 112 6.38 -10.69 3.46
N CYS A 113 5.94 -9.64 4.14
CA CYS A 113 5.78 -9.61 5.60
C CYS A 113 4.50 -10.32 6.07
N SER A 114 4.43 -10.64 7.37
CA SER A 114 3.24 -11.22 8.00
C SER A 114 2.21 -10.14 8.37
N LEU A 115 0.97 -10.27 7.88
CA LEU A 115 -0.11 -9.36 8.29
C LEU A 115 -0.46 -9.53 9.78
N GLN A 116 -0.42 -10.77 10.29
CA GLN A 116 -0.77 -11.04 11.68
C GLN A 116 0.21 -10.36 12.63
N ASP A 117 1.51 -10.36 12.30
CA ASP A 117 2.54 -9.74 13.14
C ASP A 117 2.38 -8.22 13.17
N VAL A 118 2.10 -7.62 12.02
CA VAL A 118 1.84 -6.18 11.90
C VAL A 118 0.54 -5.79 12.61
N GLU A 119 -0.53 -6.58 12.50
CA GLU A 119 -1.80 -6.38 13.24
C GLU A 119 -1.55 -6.39 14.76
N ARG A 120 -0.79 -7.38 15.26
CA ARG A 120 -0.44 -7.48 16.68
C ARG A 120 0.42 -6.31 17.13
N ALA A 121 1.38 -5.88 16.32
CA ALA A 121 2.21 -4.72 16.62
C ALA A 121 1.39 -3.43 16.70
N TYR A 122 0.42 -3.25 15.80
CA TYR A 122 -0.48 -2.09 15.80
C TYR A 122 -1.27 -1.98 17.10
N PHE A 123 -1.94 -3.07 17.51
CA PHE A 123 -2.72 -3.08 18.75
C PHE A 123 -1.84 -2.94 20.01
N LYS A 124 -0.60 -3.45 19.98
CA LYS A 124 0.35 -3.30 21.09
C LYS A 124 0.92 -1.88 21.21
N ALA A 125 1.10 -1.17 20.09
CA ALA A 125 1.79 0.11 20.09
C ALA A 125 1.03 1.22 20.84
N GLY A 126 -0.30 1.14 20.91
CA GLY A 126 -1.15 2.13 21.58
C GLY A 126 -1.08 3.52 20.95
N ARG A 127 -0.70 3.62 19.67
CA ARG A 127 -0.62 4.86 18.89
C ARG A 127 -1.73 4.95 17.85
N SER A 128 -1.93 6.14 17.29
CA SER A 128 -2.95 6.39 16.27
C SER A 128 -2.76 5.48 15.07
N ALA A 129 -1.55 5.42 14.49
CA ALA A 129 -1.27 4.66 13.28
C ALA A 129 0.03 3.84 13.41
N LEU A 130 0.22 2.88 12.52
CA LEU A 130 1.46 2.13 12.39
C LEU A 130 1.94 2.11 10.94
N MET A 131 3.24 2.33 10.76
CA MET A 131 3.96 2.19 9.50
C MET A 131 4.92 1.00 9.58
N THR A 132 4.91 0.14 8.56
CA THR A 132 6.00 -0.82 8.40
C THR A 132 7.21 -0.15 7.77
N VAL A 133 8.39 -0.49 8.27
CA VAL A 133 9.66 0.10 7.81
C VAL A 133 10.64 -0.98 7.40
N PHE A 134 11.49 -0.67 6.44
CA PHE A 134 12.55 -1.59 6.01
C PHE A 134 13.88 -0.85 5.95
N LYS A 135 14.90 -1.41 6.61
CA LYS A 135 16.25 -0.85 6.59
C LYS A 135 16.89 -1.16 5.25
N ASN A 136 17.10 -0.11 4.47
CA ASN A 136 17.46 -0.22 3.06
C ASN A 136 18.80 0.46 2.77
N ASP A 137 19.15 1.49 3.54
CA ASP A 137 20.36 2.28 3.34
C ASP A 137 20.48 2.83 1.90
N GLY A 138 19.35 3.17 1.27
CA GLY A 138 19.27 3.83 -0.04
C GLY A 138 19.44 2.95 -1.28
N LYS A 139 19.49 1.63 -1.12
CA LYS A 139 19.65 0.62 -2.19
C LYS A 139 18.44 0.43 -3.11
N TRP A 140 17.22 0.36 -2.59
CA TRP A 140 16.02 -0.01 -3.36
C TRP A 140 15.07 1.15 -3.61
N ASP A 141 15.01 2.08 -2.67
CA ASP A 141 14.31 3.36 -2.77
C ASP A 141 15.05 4.37 -1.88
N ARG A 142 14.74 5.66 -2.04
CA ARG A 142 15.28 6.72 -1.19
C ARG A 142 14.75 6.57 0.23
N SER A 143 15.68 6.42 1.18
CA SER A 143 15.35 6.45 2.61
C SER A 143 14.57 7.73 2.97
N ASN A 144 13.45 7.55 3.64
CA ASN A 144 12.48 8.59 3.97
C ASN A 144 11.98 8.51 5.42
N VAL A 145 12.55 7.61 6.22
CA VAL A 145 12.16 7.36 7.62
C VAL A 145 13.37 7.36 8.56
N ILE A 146 13.21 8.05 9.69
CA ILE A 146 14.02 7.88 10.90
C ILE A 146 13.21 7.01 11.88
N PHE A 147 13.69 5.81 12.17
CA PHE A 147 13.03 4.83 13.03
C PHE A 147 13.94 4.42 14.20
N ARG A 148 13.37 4.37 15.41
CA ARG A 148 14.07 3.94 16.63
C ARG A 148 13.08 3.35 17.64
N ASP A 149 13.42 2.21 18.23
CA ASP A 149 12.68 1.59 19.35
C ASP A 149 11.15 1.48 19.12
N GLY A 150 10.73 1.03 17.92
CA GLY A 150 9.31 0.87 17.59
C GLY A 150 8.57 2.18 17.27
N ARG A 151 9.28 3.29 17.08
CA ARG A 151 8.72 4.62 16.82
C ARG A 151 9.27 5.24 15.55
N ILE A 152 8.39 5.86 14.77
CA ILE A 152 8.78 6.72 13.66
C ILE A 152 9.07 8.10 14.24
N LEU A 153 10.34 8.49 14.29
CA LEU A 153 10.75 9.81 14.76
C LEU A 153 10.50 10.88 13.70
N ARG A 154 10.61 10.49 12.43
CA ARG A 154 10.31 11.35 11.29
C ARG A 154 10.05 10.51 10.06
N TYR A 155 9.00 10.86 9.32
CA TYR A 155 8.76 10.39 7.96
C TYR A 155 8.55 11.61 7.06
N ASP A 156 9.25 11.67 5.92
CA ASP A 156 9.10 12.75 4.95
C ASP A 156 9.62 12.29 3.57
N LYS A 157 8.73 12.26 2.56
CA LYS A 157 9.10 11.89 1.18
C LYS A 157 9.72 13.06 0.39
N LYS A 158 9.56 14.30 0.86
CA LYS A 158 9.97 15.53 0.17
C LYS A 158 11.35 15.99 0.65
N LYS A 159 11.60 15.96 1.96
CA LYS A 159 12.87 16.39 2.58
C LYS A 159 13.66 15.19 3.09
N SER A 160 14.81 14.91 2.47
CA SER A 160 15.73 13.90 3.00
C SER A 160 16.59 14.42 4.14
N SER A 161 16.98 13.51 5.03
CA SER A 161 18.07 13.68 5.99
C SER A 161 19.03 12.50 5.88
N SER A 162 20.32 12.71 6.17
CA SER A 162 21.31 11.62 6.28
C SER A 162 21.00 10.66 7.44
N GLU A 163 20.19 11.07 8.41
CA GLU A 163 19.71 10.21 9.50
C GLU A 163 18.62 9.23 9.05
N MET A 164 18.02 9.42 7.87
CA MET A 164 17.02 8.51 7.33
C MET A 164 17.71 7.27 6.77
N GLN A 165 17.56 6.13 7.45
CA GLN A 165 18.12 4.83 7.05
C GLN A 165 17.04 3.84 6.59
N TYR A 166 15.77 4.18 6.82
CA TYR A 166 14.64 3.33 6.54
C TYR A 166 13.76 3.92 5.45
N ILE A 167 12.96 3.05 4.83
CA ILE A 167 11.85 3.42 3.96
C ILE A 167 10.51 3.02 4.57
N ASP A 168 9.46 3.76 4.23
CA ASP A 168 8.08 3.26 4.27
C ASP A 168 7.99 1.99 3.40
N TYR A 169 7.76 0.85 4.04
CA TYR A 169 7.75 -0.47 3.39
C TYR A 169 6.44 -0.72 2.61
N GLY A 170 5.44 0.15 2.74
CA GLY A 170 4.24 0.11 1.92
C GLY A 170 3.08 -0.71 2.49
N LEU A 171 3.18 -1.18 3.74
CA LEU A 171 2.05 -1.68 4.54
C LEU A 171 1.83 -0.79 5.77
N ASN A 172 0.72 -0.08 5.80
CA ASN A 172 0.36 0.79 6.93
C ASN A 172 -0.92 0.31 7.60
N VAL A 173 -1.10 0.58 8.89
CA VAL A 173 -2.36 0.34 9.61
C VAL A 173 -2.87 1.66 10.14
N LEU A 174 -4.09 2.03 9.72
CA LEU A 174 -4.69 3.32 10.02
C LEU A 174 -6.09 3.14 10.63
N PRO A 175 -6.45 3.96 11.63
CA PRO A 175 -7.83 4.15 12.02
C PRO A 175 -8.49 5.15 11.06
N ALA A 176 -9.78 4.96 10.75
CA ALA A 176 -10.55 5.86 9.91
C ALA A 176 -10.51 7.32 10.39
N SER A 177 -10.40 7.54 11.71
CA SER A 177 -10.37 8.87 12.31
C SER A 177 -9.23 9.75 11.81
N VAL A 178 -8.07 9.20 11.44
CA VAL A 178 -6.94 10.04 10.94
C VAL A 178 -7.19 10.58 9.53
N LEU A 179 -8.16 10.01 8.80
CA LEU A 179 -8.56 10.47 7.46
C LEU A 179 -9.86 11.29 7.49
N LEU A 180 -10.51 11.40 8.65
CA LEU A 180 -11.77 12.15 8.84
C LEU A 180 -11.55 13.53 9.45
N ALA A 181 -10.31 13.96 9.61
CA ALA A 181 -9.99 15.24 10.19
C ALA A 181 -10.57 16.38 9.30
N PRO A 182 -11.37 17.30 9.86
CA PRO A 182 -12.11 18.31 9.08
C PRO A 182 -11.20 19.29 8.33
N GLU A 183 -9.94 19.42 8.73
CA GLU A 183 -8.91 20.23 8.07
C GLU A 183 -8.36 19.61 6.78
N LEU A 184 -8.62 18.33 6.51
CA LEU A 184 -8.13 17.66 5.31
C LEU A 184 -8.98 18.05 4.08
N PRO A 185 -8.34 18.52 2.98
CA PRO A 185 -9.06 18.89 1.76
C PRO A 185 -9.71 17.66 1.10
N ASP A 186 -10.53 17.87 0.07
CA ASP A 186 -11.21 16.78 -0.65
C ASP A 186 -10.23 15.80 -1.33
N ALA A 187 -9.14 16.32 -1.87
CA ALA A 187 -8.06 15.55 -2.47
C ALA A 187 -6.74 15.78 -1.72
N PHE A 188 -6.11 14.71 -1.25
CA PHE A 188 -4.86 14.78 -0.47
C PHE A 188 -4.04 13.49 -0.58
N ASP A 189 -2.73 13.60 -0.32
CA ASP A 189 -1.83 12.46 -0.25
C ASP A 189 -1.75 11.89 1.17
N LEU A 190 -1.80 10.57 1.29
CA LEU A 190 -1.64 9.86 2.55
C LEU A 190 -0.28 10.15 3.21
N GLY A 191 0.76 10.37 2.41
CA GLY A 191 2.08 10.73 2.91
C GLY A 191 2.09 12.03 3.70
N ASP A 192 1.25 13.00 3.36
CA ASP A 192 1.16 14.25 4.12
C ASP A 192 0.53 14.00 5.51
N VAL A 193 -0.47 13.11 5.60
CA VAL A 193 -1.06 12.67 6.89
C VAL A 193 -0.04 11.91 7.73
N LEU A 194 0.69 10.97 7.14
CA LEU A 194 1.72 10.19 7.83
C LEU A 194 2.88 11.07 8.32
N THR A 195 3.24 12.11 7.56
CA THR A 195 4.24 13.10 7.96
C THR A 195 3.79 13.80 9.25
N GLY A 196 2.57 14.36 9.26
CA GLY A 196 2.02 15.03 10.44
C GLY A 196 1.87 14.10 11.65
N LEU A 197 1.48 12.84 11.45
CA LEU A 197 1.43 11.85 12.53
C LEU A 197 2.81 11.56 13.11
N SER A 198 3.84 11.49 12.28
CA SER A 198 5.23 11.29 12.76
C SER A 198 5.73 12.48 13.58
N GLU A 199 5.44 13.71 13.15
CA GLU A 199 5.83 14.94 13.84
C GLU A 199 5.17 15.09 15.22
N ARG A 200 3.93 14.60 15.36
CA ARG A 200 3.21 14.55 16.64
C ARG A 200 3.57 13.34 17.51
N GLY A 201 4.41 12.43 17.03
CA GLY A 201 4.75 11.19 17.74
C GLY A 201 3.59 10.19 17.81
N GLU A 202 2.61 10.29 16.91
CA GLU A 202 1.41 9.45 16.83
C GLU A 202 1.56 8.27 15.85
N LEU A 203 2.72 8.15 15.19
CA LEU A 203 3.03 7.09 14.25
C LEU A 203 3.99 6.06 14.86
N ALA A 204 3.48 4.85 15.10
CA ALA A 204 4.29 3.69 15.48
C ALA A 204 5.03 3.13 14.26
N GLY A 205 6.13 2.42 14.51
CA GLY A 205 6.88 1.72 13.47
C GLY A 205 7.00 0.22 13.77
N TYR A 206 6.94 -0.60 12.72
CA TYR A 206 7.25 -2.02 12.79
C TYR A 206 8.31 -2.37 11.73
N GLU A 207 9.46 -2.84 12.16
CA GLU A 207 10.54 -3.20 11.24
C GLU A 207 10.27 -4.56 10.59
N VAL A 208 10.33 -4.56 9.26
CA VAL A 208 10.27 -5.75 8.42
C VAL A 208 11.69 -6.03 7.92
N ASN A 209 12.07 -7.30 7.84
CA ASN A 209 13.41 -7.73 7.45
C ASN A 209 13.45 -8.41 6.07
N GLN A 210 12.29 -8.59 5.45
CA GLN A 210 12.15 -9.18 4.13
C GLN A 210 11.96 -8.07 3.10
N ARG A 211 12.72 -8.14 2.01
CA ARG A 211 12.61 -7.20 0.90
C ARG A 211 11.21 -7.24 0.27
N PHE A 212 10.77 -6.09 -0.26
CA PHE A 212 9.60 -5.95 -1.13
C PHE A 212 9.98 -5.96 -2.62
N TYR A 213 8.97 -6.17 -3.46
CA TYR A 213 9.04 -6.12 -4.91
C TYR A 213 8.05 -5.07 -5.43
N GLU A 214 8.27 -4.52 -6.62
CA GLU A 214 7.44 -3.43 -7.12
C GLU A 214 7.38 -3.42 -8.65
N ILE A 215 6.31 -2.86 -9.20
CA ILE A 215 6.08 -2.77 -10.65
C ILE A 215 5.89 -1.31 -11.11
N GLY A 216 6.41 -0.34 -10.36
CA GLY A 216 6.42 1.08 -10.70
C GLY A 216 7.59 1.51 -11.58
N SER A 217 8.61 0.66 -11.75
CA SER A 217 9.74 0.85 -12.68
C SER A 217 9.96 -0.35 -13.59
N HIS A 218 10.71 -0.17 -14.69
CA HIS A 218 11.06 -1.27 -15.60
C HIS A 218 11.94 -2.33 -14.92
N ASP A 219 12.94 -1.88 -14.14
CA ASP A 219 13.83 -2.78 -13.41
C ASP A 219 13.08 -3.53 -12.31
N GLY A 220 12.23 -2.84 -11.54
CA GLY A 220 11.39 -3.48 -10.53
C GLY A 220 10.44 -4.50 -11.13
N LEU A 221 9.79 -4.17 -12.26
CA LEU A 221 8.92 -5.12 -12.96
C LEU A 221 9.68 -6.40 -13.35
N LYS A 222 10.87 -6.25 -13.93
CA LYS A 222 11.73 -7.38 -14.30
C LYS A 222 12.14 -8.21 -13.08
N GLU A 223 12.60 -7.58 -12.01
CA GLU A 223 13.00 -8.28 -10.78
C GLU A 223 11.81 -9.02 -10.13
N THR A 224 10.62 -8.42 -10.18
CA THR A 224 9.38 -9.02 -9.66
C THR A 224 8.97 -10.23 -10.50
N ASP A 225 9.08 -10.14 -11.83
CA ASP A 225 8.82 -11.28 -12.73
C ASP A 225 9.76 -12.45 -12.44
N GLU A 226 11.07 -12.18 -12.33
CA GLU A 226 12.06 -13.21 -12.01
C GLU A 226 11.80 -13.87 -10.66
N PHE A 227 11.40 -13.10 -9.65
CA PHE A 227 11.05 -13.61 -8.32
C PHE A 227 9.91 -14.63 -8.39
N PHE A 228 8.81 -14.31 -9.07
CA PHE A 228 7.68 -15.24 -9.20
C PHE A 228 7.98 -16.42 -10.10
N SER A 229 8.72 -16.20 -11.19
CA SER A 229 9.13 -17.27 -12.12
C SER A 229 9.99 -18.33 -11.43
N ARG A 230 10.83 -17.94 -10.45
CA ARG A 230 11.63 -18.90 -9.66
C ARG A 230 10.79 -19.69 -8.65
N ARG A 231 9.70 -19.13 -8.12
CA ARG A 231 8.83 -19.80 -7.13
C ARG A 231 7.88 -20.83 -7.72
N ARG A 232 7.70 -20.81 -9.05
CA ARG A 232 6.88 -21.80 -9.78
C ARG A 232 7.64 -23.06 -10.18
N LYS A 233 8.97 -23.04 -10.10
CA LYS A 233 9.83 -24.21 -10.31
C LYS A 233 9.99 -24.96 -8.99
#